data_AF-A0ABD5PNR3-F1
#
_entry.id   AF-A0ABD5PNR3-F1
#
_cell.length_a   1.000
_cell.length_b   1.000
_cell.length_c   1.000
_cell.angle_alpha   90.00
_cell.angle_beta   90.00
_cell.angle_gamma   90.00
#
_symmetry.space_group_name_H-M   'P 1'
#
loop_
_entity.id
_entity.type
_entity.pdbx_description
1 polymer ?
#
loop_
_entity_poly.entity_id
_entity_poly.type
_entity_poly.pdbx_seq_one_letter_code
_entity_poly.pdbx_strand_id
1 'polypeptide(L)' 'MAVTKQMLIENLLESLYWLSNLAYLLLTLGIAAWLANAVGATLGGGYLGTVIGFVVFGGAFLGMMLVYYLLILND' A
#
# COMPACT_ATOMS: atom_id res chain seq x y z
N MET A 1 -38.40 -3.31 12.86
CA MET A 1 -37.21 -3.51 13.72
C MET A 1 -36.06 -4.27 13.04
N ALA A 2 -36.15 -4.63 11.74
CA ALA A 2 -35.08 -5.32 11.00
C ALA A 2 -34.06 -4.38 10.34
N VAL A 3 -34.47 -3.16 10.00
CA VAL A 3 -33.66 -2.15 9.27
C VAL A 3 -32.40 -1.73 10.03
N THR A 4 -32.46 -1.65 11.36
CA THR A 4 -31.34 -1.19 12.19
C THR A 4 -30.20 -2.20 12.27
N LYS A 5 -30.49 -3.51 12.30
CA LYS A 5 -29.44 -4.54 12.33
C LYS A 5 -28.71 -4.65 10.99
N GLN A 6 -29.44 -4.54 9.88
CA GLN A 6 -28.84 -4.61 8.55
C GLN A 6 -27.94 -3.40 8.27
N MET A 7 -28.39 -2.18 8.58
CA MET A 7 -27.55 -0.98 8.53
C MET A 7 -26.30 -1.08 9.41
N LEU A 8 -26.40 -1.67 10.60
CA LEU A 8 -25.23 -1.87 11.49
C LEU A 8 -24.20 -2.81 10.86
N ILE A 9 -24.65 -3.88 10.20
CA ILE A 9 -23.76 -4.82 9.51
C ILE A 9 -23.09 -4.15 8.31
N GLU A 10 -23.83 -3.38 7.52
CA GLU A 10 -23.28 -2.67 6.35
C GLU A 10 -22.21 -1.65 6.77
N ASN A 11 -22.46 -0.84 7.81
CA ASN A 11 -21.48 0.11 8.34
C ASN A 11 -20.24 -0.60 8.92
N LEU A 12 -20.42 -1.76 9.55
CA LEU A 12 -19.31 -2.55 10.08
C LEU A 12 -18.44 -3.10 8.93
N LEU A 13 -19.06 -3.62 7.88
CA LEU A 13 -18.35 -4.14 6.70
C LEU A 13 -17.58 -3.03 5.98
N GLU A 14 -18.19 -1.86 5.82
CA GLU A 14 -17.52 -0.69 5.24
C GLU A 14 -16.33 -0.25 6.10
N SER A 15 -16.48 -0.19 7.42
CA SER A 15 -15.39 0.13 8.34
C SER A 15 -14.25 -0.88 8.27
N LEU A 16 -14.57 -2.18 8.19
CA LEU A 16 -13.58 -3.25 8.03
C LEU A 16 -12.86 -3.17 6.68
N TYR A 17 -13.56 -2.79 5.62
CA TYR A 17 -12.97 -2.58 4.30
C TYR A 17 -11.95 -1.43 4.34
N TRP A 18 -12.31 -0.29 4.92
CA TRP A 18 -11.38 0.83 5.10
C TRP A 18 -10.20 0.48 5.99
N LEU A 19 -10.43 -0.24 7.08
CA LEU A 19 -9.37 -0.70 7.98
C LEU A 19 -8.41 -1.67 7.27
N SER A 20 -8.94 -2.58 6.45
CA SER A 20 -8.14 -3.51 5.64
C SER A 20 -7.27 -2.77 4.62
N ASN A 21 -7.83 -1.76 3.93
CA ASN A 21 -7.08 -0.93 3.00
C ASN A 21 -5.97 -0.13 3.69
N LEU A 22 -6.25 0.43 4.87
CA LEU A 22 -5.22 1.10 5.69
C LEU A 22 -4.13 0.13 6.13
N ALA A 23 -4.49 -1.06 6.61
CA ALA A 23 -3.52 -2.08 6.99
C ALA A 23 -2.64 -2.51 5.81
N TYR A 24 -3.23 -2.67 4.62
CA TYR A 24 -2.50 -2.98 3.39
C TYR A 24 -1.53 -1.87 3.00
N LEU A 25 -1.97 -0.61 3.06
CA LEU A 25 -1.11 0.56 2.80
C LEU A 25 0.08 0.60 3.78
N LEU A 26 -0.18 0.44 5.08
CA LEU A 26 0.87 0.44 6.11
C LEU A 26 1.86 -0.71 5.93
N LEU A 27 1.36 -1.91 5.58
CA LEU A 27 2.22 -3.06 5.27
C LEU A 27 3.10 -2.77 4.06
N THR A 28 2.53 -2.16 3.02
CA THR A 28 3.25 -1.78 1.80
C THR A 28 4.33 -0.75 2.10
N LEU A 29 4.04 0.27 2.92
CA LEU A 29 5.03 1.25 3.38
C LEU A 29 6.11 0.62 4.27
N GLY A 30 5.75 -0.31 5.15
CA GLY A 30 6.70 -1.04 5.99
C GLY A 30 7.67 -1.88 5.17
N ILE A 31 7.15 -2.61 4.18
CA ILE A 31 7.96 -3.40 3.22
C ILE A 31 8.86 -2.45 2.41
N ALA A 32 8.34 -1.32 1.95
CA ALA A 32 9.11 -0.30 1.22
C ALA A 32 10.29 0.22 2.04
N ALA A 33 10.04 0.59 3.30
CA ALA A 33 11.07 1.09 4.21
C ALA A 33 12.12 0.02 4.49
N TRP A 34 11.71 -1.23 4.68
CA TRP A 34 12.62 -2.36 4.87
C TRP A 34 13.48 -2.61 3.62
N LEU A 35 12.88 -2.64 2.42
CA LEU A 35 13.61 -2.78 1.16
C LEU A 35 14.57 -1.62 0.92
N ALA A 36 14.15 -0.39 1.21
CA ALA A 36 15.00 0.78 1.06
C ALA A 36 16.19 0.76 2.03
N ASN A 37 15.99 0.23 3.23
CA ASN A 37 17.07 0.00 4.17
C ASN A 37 18.01 -1.11 3.68
N ALA A 38 17.48 -2.25 3.21
CA ALA A 38 18.26 -3.36 2.68
C ALA A 38 19.10 -2.97 1.45
N VAL A 39 18.49 -2.26 0.49
CA VAL A 39 19.19 -1.69 -0.67
C VAL A 39 20.22 -0.66 -0.23
N GLY A 40 19.88 0.16 0.76
CA GLY A 40 20.83 1.12 1.29
C GLY A 40 22.04 0.47 1.95
N ALA A 41 21.84 -0.63 2.67
CA ALA A 41 22.92 -1.41 3.26
C ALA A 41 23.80 -2.10 2.20
N THR A 42 23.22 -2.66 1.14
CA THR A 42 23.99 -3.32 0.07
C THR A 42 24.79 -2.34 -0.79
N LEU A 43 24.31 -1.10 -0.94
CA LEU A 43 24.99 -0.05 -1.71
C LEU A 43 26.02 0.76 -0.90
N GLY A 44 26.41 0.29 0.29
CA GLY A 44 27.47 0.91 1.10
C GLY A 44 27.00 1.72 2.31
N GLY A 45 25.70 1.75 2.59
CA GLY A 45 25.11 2.39 3.77
C GLY A 45 24.97 3.92 3.65
N GLY A 46 23.94 4.48 4.28
CA GLY A 46 23.70 5.92 4.38
C GLY A 46 22.50 6.43 3.58
N TYR A 47 22.22 7.73 3.74
CA TYR A 47 21.02 8.40 3.20
C TYR A 47 20.80 8.17 1.69
N LEU A 48 21.86 8.12 0.89
CA LEU A 48 21.77 7.89 -0.56
C LEU A 48 21.19 6.51 -0.91
N GLY A 49 21.58 5.48 -0.18
CA GLY A 49 21.08 4.12 -0.38
C GLY A 49 19.58 4.00 -0.05
N THR A 50 19.14 4.68 1.01
CA THR A 50 17.72 4.77 1.38
C THR A 50 16.91 5.56 0.34
N VAL A 51 17.47 6.64 -0.23
CA VAL A 51 16.82 7.42 -1.30
C VAL A 51 16.63 6.58 -2.56
N ILE A 52 17.67 5.83 -2.98
CA ILE A 52 17.57 4.92 -4.13
C ILE A 52 16.48 3.88 -3.91
N GLY A 53 16.42 3.28 -2.72
CA GLY A 53 15.37 2.36 -2.33
C GLY A 53 13.96 2.96 -2.42
N PHE A 54 13.78 4.20 -1.94
CA PHE A 54 12.51 4.92 -2.04
C PHE A 54 12.10 5.21 -3.48
N VAL A 55 13.04 5.62 -4.34
CA VAL A 55 12.77 5.92 -5.76
C VAL A 55 12.40 4.65 -6.53
N VAL A 56 13.16 3.57 -6.35
CA VAL A 56 12.88 2.29 -7.01
C VAL A 56 11.53 1.72 -6.56
N PHE A 57 11.25 1.74 -5.26
CA PHE A 57 9.96 1.26 -4.75
C PHE A 57 8.80 2.17 -5.17
N GLY A 58 8.92 3.48 -5.02
CA GLY A 58 7.89 4.44 -5.41
C GLY A 58 7.57 4.34 -6.90
N GLY A 59 8.61 4.21 -7.75
CA GLY A 59 8.45 3.98 -9.18
C GLY A 59 7.76 2.66 -9.50
N ALA A 60 8.17 1.55 -8.87
CA ALA A 60 7.54 0.25 -9.06
C ALA A 60 6.08 0.22 -8.57
N PHE A 61 5.78 0.85 -7.44
CA PHE A 61 4.43 0.95 -6.88
C PHE A 61 3.51 1.78 -7.79
N LEU A 62 3.94 2.97 -8.22
CA LEU A 62 3.18 3.80 -9.15
C LEU A 62 3.01 3.12 -10.51
N GLY A 63 4.03 2.41 -10.99
CA GLY A 63 3.97 1.62 -12.21
C GLY A 63 2.93 0.49 -12.11
N MET A 64 2.93 -0.26 -11.01
CA MET A 64 1.94 -1.32 -10.76
C MET A 64 0.51 -0.76 -10.62
N MET A 65 0.33 0.38 -9.94
CA MET A 65 -0.96 1.07 -9.85
C MET A 65 -1.45 1.53 -11.22
N LEU A 66 -0.56 2.07 -12.06
CA LEU A 66 -0.89 2.46 -13.43
C LEU A 66 -1.30 1.25 -14.27
N VAL A 67 -0.54 0.15 -14.19
CA VAL A 67 -0.87 -1.11 -14.88
C VAL A 67 -2.23 -1.65 -14.42
N TYR A 68 -2.49 -1.66 -13.11
CA TYR A 68 -3.77 -2.05 -12.55
C TYR A 68 -4.92 -1.18 -13.07
N TYR A 69 -4.73 0.15 -13.08
CA TYR A 69 -5.71 1.07 -13.63
C TYR A 69 -6.00 0.78 -15.11
N LEU A 70 -4.95 0.65 -15.93
CA LEU A 70 -5.08 0.42 -17.37
C LEU A 70 -5.71 -0.93 -17.73
N LEU A 71 -5.46 -1.97 -16.94
CA LEU A 71 -5.90 -3.34 -17.25
C LEU A 71 -7.23 -3.73 -16.60
N ILE A 72 -7.64 -3.08 -15.50
CA ILE A 72 -8.78 -3.54 -14.68
C ILE A 72 -9.83 -2.44 -14.50
N LEU A 73 -9.45 -1.16 -14.49
CA LEU A 73 -10.38 -0.05 -14.23
C LEU A 73 -10.70 0.80 -15.46
N ASN A 74 -10.08 0.53 -16.61
CA ASN A 74 -10.27 1.25 -17.87
C ASN A 74 -11.11 0.48 -18.90
N ASP A 75 -11.77 -0.60 -18.45
CA ASP A 75 -12.91 -1.24 -19.13
C ASP A 75 -14.23 -0.54 -18.72
#